data_AF-A0AAD7A9L3-F1
#
_entry.id   AF-A0AAD7A9L3-F1
#
_cell.length_a   1.000
_cell.length_b   1.000
_cell.length_c   1.000
_cell.angle_alpha   90.00
_cell.angle_beta   90.00
_cell.angle_gamma   90.00
#
_symmetry.space_group_name_H-M   'P 1'
#
loop_
_entity.id
_entity.type
_entity.pdbx_description
1 polymer ?
#
loop_
_entity_poly.entity_id
_entity_poly.type
_entity_poly.pdbx_seq_one_letter_code
_entity_poly.pdbx_strand_id
1 'polypeptide(L)'
;DAGLQMAYMGQLRTDGYAEMVNHAVCRKAQFDKKVLARAPKEVIFKTGSLVQQYVTKYETGATFLIERKMVPMWSAPRRVTSR
;
A
#
# COMPACT_ATOMS: atom_id res chain seq x y z
N ASP A 1 -14.15 35.28 22.08
CA ASP A 1 -13.32 34.17 22.57
C ASP A 1 -12.98 33.16 21.47
N ALA A 2 -12.61 33.64 20.28
CA ALA A 2 -12.26 32.77 19.15
C ALA A 2 -10.76 32.39 19.16
N GLY A 3 -9.91 33.25 19.73
CA GLY A 3 -8.46 33.02 19.81
C GLY A 3 -8.09 31.85 20.71
N LEU A 4 -8.79 31.68 21.85
CA LEU A 4 -8.59 30.54 22.75
C LEU A 4 -9.04 29.23 22.10
N GLN A 5 -10.16 29.27 21.37
CA GLN A 5 -10.67 28.12 20.61
C GLN A 5 -9.70 27.70 19.50
N MET A 6 -9.13 28.66 18.76
CA MET A 6 -8.12 28.38 17.72
C MET A 6 -6.81 27.85 18.30
N ALA A 7 -6.36 28.37 19.44
CA ALA A 7 -5.17 27.86 20.15
C ALA A 7 -5.38 26.41 20.64
N TYR A 8 -6.58 26.11 21.15
CA TYR A 8 -6.95 24.77 21.58
C TYR A 8 -7.08 23.79 20.40
N MET A 9 -7.65 24.23 19.27
CA MET A 9 -7.70 23.43 18.04
C MET A 9 -6.29 23.14 17.47
N GLY A 10 -5.37 24.10 17.54
CA GLY A 10 -3.98 23.91 17.16
C GLY A 10 -3.23 22.89 18.04
N GLN A 11 -3.51 22.89 19.35
CA GLN A 11 -2.95 21.92 20.29
C GLN A 11 -3.53 20.51 20.10
N LEU A 12 -4.80 20.40 19.71
CA LEU A 12 -5.47 19.13 19.42
C LEU A 12 -5.06 18.51 18.08
N ARG A 13 -4.38 19.25 17.21
CA ARG A 13 -3.85 18.77 15.92
C ARG A 13 -4.91 18.03 15.10
N THR A 14 -6.10 18.62 15.03
CA THR A 14 -7.26 18.06 14.31
C THR A 14 -7.03 17.95 12.81
N ASP A 15 -6.03 18.65 12.29
CA ASP A 15 -5.50 18.57 10.94
C ASP A 15 -4.67 17.31 10.66
N GLY A 16 -4.26 16.56 11.69
CA GLY A 16 -3.38 15.40 11.55
C GLY A 16 -3.90 14.32 10.60
N TYR A 17 -5.22 14.14 10.53
CA TYR A 17 -5.83 13.22 9.55
C TYR A 17 -5.68 13.74 8.11
N ALA A 18 -5.93 15.04 7.89
CA ALA A 18 -5.78 15.66 6.58
C ALA A 18 -4.31 15.62 6.12
N GLU A 19 -3.37 15.91 7.02
CA GLU A 19 -1.93 15.81 6.77
C GLU A 19 -1.50 14.36 6.45
N MET A 20 -2.04 13.37 7.16
CA MET A 20 -1.79 11.95 6.87
C MET A 20 -2.30 11.56 5.47
N VAL A 21 -3.51 12.00 5.09
CA VAL A 21 -4.07 11.76 3.76
C VAL A 21 -3.24 12.44 2.68
N ASN A 22 -2.89 13.72 2.87
CA ASN A 22 -2.03 14.47 1.95
C ASN A 22 -0.67 13.78 1.75
N HIS A 23 -0.05 13.35 2.84
CA HIS A 23 1.21 12.63 2.81
C HIS A 23 1.07 11.27 2.07
N ALA A 24 0.00 10.52 2.31
CA ALA A 24 -0.27 9.26 1.61
C ALA A 24 -0.44 9.47 0.09
N VAL A 25 -1.20 10.50 -0.31
CA VAL A 25 -1.38 10.89 -1.71
C VAL A 25 -0.04 11.24 -2.37
N CYS A 26 0.77 12.07 -1.71
CA CYS A 26 2.10 12.45 -2.19
C CYS A 26 3.01 11.24 -2.40
N ARG A 27 3.03 10.30 -1.43
CA ARG A 27 3.82 9.07 -1.54
C ARG A 27 3.34 8.17 -2.66
N LYS A 28 2.03 8.04 -2.84
CA LYS A 28 1.44 7.29 -3.96
C LYS A 28 1.88 7.89 -5.30
N ALA A 29 1.75 9.21 -5.47
CA ALA A 29 2.15 9.88 -6.69
C ALA A 29 3.65 9.69 -7.02
N GLN A 30 4.52 9.76 -6.00
CA GLN A 30 5.95 9.49 -6.18
C GLN A 30 6.24 8.03 -6.52
N PHE A 31 5.54 7.09 -5.88
CA PHE A 31 5.66 5.67 -6.20
C PHE A 31 5.22 5.40 -7.63
N ASP A 32 4.05 5.90 -8.04
CA ASP A 32 3.53 5.76 -9.40
C ASP A 32 4.51 6.36 -10.41
N LYS A 33 5.07 7.56 -10.14
CA LYS A 33 6.10 8.17 -11.00
C LYS A 33 7.34 7.28 -11.14
N LYS A 34 7.82 6.68 -10.06
CA LYS A 34 8.99 5.77 -10.08
C LYS A 34 8.70 4.47 -10.82
N VAL A 35 7.50 3.90 -10.63
CA VAL A 35 7.06 2.70 -11.34
C VAL A 35 6.93 2.97 -12.84
N LEU A 36 6.33 4.10 -13.23
CA LEU A 36 6.21 4.50 -14.63
C LEU A 36 7.56 4.82 -15.29
N ALA A 37 8.50 5.38 -14.54
CA ALA A 37 9.84 5.68 -15.03
C ALA A 37 10.72 4.42 -15.22
N ARG A 38 10.43 3.32 -14.51
CA ARG A 38 11.20 2.08 -14.59
C ARG A 38 10.52 1.11 -15.57
N ALA A 39 11.12 0.92 -16.74
CA ALA A 39 10.64 -0.08 -17.69
C ALA A 39 10.79 -1.53 -17.15
N PRO A 40 9.91 -2.48 -17.54
CA PRO A 40 8.78 -2.29 -18.46
C PRO A 40 7.43 -2.09 -17.75
N LYS A 41 6.79 -0.99 -18.16
CA LYS A 41 5.35 -0.69 -18.21
C LYS A 41 4.49 -1.95 -18.22
N GLU A 42 3.72 -2.16 -17.16
CA GLU A 42 2.73 -3.24 -17.04
C GLU A 42 3.28 -4.65 -17.33
N VAL A 43 3.38 -5.49 -16.29
CA VAL A 43 3.76 -6.88 -16.49
C VAL A 43 2.57 -7.62 -17.11
N ILE A 44 2.52 -7.64 -18.44
CA ILE A 44 1.54 -8.44 -19.19
C ILE A 44 1.98 -9.90 -19.10
N PHE A 45 1.28 -10.68 -18.29
CA PHE A 45 1.50 -12.11 -18.22
C PHE A 45 0.95 -12.79 -19.49
N LYS A 46 1.76 -13.66 -20.08
CA LYS A 46 1.35 -14.49 -21.22
C LYS A 46 0.94 -15.87 -20.72
N THR A 47 0.11 -16.58 -21.48
CA THR A 47 -0.13 -18.00 -21.22
C THR A 47 1.20 -18.75 -21.13
N GLY A 48 1.37 -19.54 -20.08
CA GLY A 48 2.61 -20.26 -19.76
C GLY A 48 3.61 -19.48 -18.89
N SER A 49 3.42 -18.18 -18.66
CA SER A 49 4.22 -17.39 -17.71
C SER A 49 4.11 -17.97 -16.30
N LEU A 50 5.25 -18.07 -15.63
CA LEU A 50 5.33 -18.49 -14.23
C LEU A 50 5.12 -17.27 -13.33
N VAL A 51 4.10 -17.32 -12.49
CA VAL A 51 3.69 -16.21 -11.60
C VAL A 51 3.49 -16.71 -10.17
N GLN A 52 3.65 -15.82 -9.21
CA GLN A 52 3.30 -16.08 -7.81
C GLN A 52 2.21 -15.09 -7.38
N GLN A 53 1.19 -15.59 -6.70
CA GLN A 53 0.12 -14.75 -6.18
C GLN A 53 0.49 -14.29 -4.77
N TYR A 54 0.34 -12.99 -4.52
CA TYR A 54 0.47 -12.46 -3.17
C TYR A 54 -0.73 -12.86 -2.32
N VAL A 55 -0.47 -13.38 -1.12
CA VAL A 55 -1.51 -13.95 -0.26
C VAL A 55 -2.12 -12.86 0.63
N THR A 56 -3.24 -12.27 0.18
CA THR A 56 -3.94 -11.15 0.86
C THR A 56 -4.63 -11.54 2.17
N LYS A 57 -4.83 -12.85 2.44
CA LYS A 57 -5.57 -13.35 3.62
C LYS A 57 -4.99 -12.92 4.97
N TYR A 58 -3.72 -12.48 4.99
CA TYR A 58 -3.03 -12.00 6.18
C TYR A 58 -3.03 -10.46 6.30
N GLU A 59 -3.63 -9.73 5.35
CA GLU A 59 -3.66 -8.27 5.39
C GLU A 59 -4.82 -7.70 6.20
N THR A 60 -5.96 -8.39 6.28
CA THR A 60 -7.22 -7.84 6.84
C THR A 60 -7.33 -7.94 8.38
N GLY A 61 -6.23 -7.83 9.13
CA GLY A 61 -6.30 -7.78 10.60
C GLY A 61 -5.09 -8.29 11.36
N ALA A 62 -4.11 -8.85 10.66
CA ALA A 62 -2.96 -9.51 11.26
C ALA A 62 -1.64 -8.73 11.08
N THR A 63 -1.69 -7.40 10.99
CA THR A 63 -0.51 -6.54 10.73
C THR A 63 0.61 -6.75 11.76
N PHE A 64 0.27 -7.23 12.97
CA PHE A 64 1.23 -7.46 14.06
C PHE A 64 1.41 -8.94 14.46
N LEU A 65 0.76 -9.89 13.77
CA LEU A 65 0.91 -11.30 14.14
C LEU A 65 2.28 -11.82 13.69
N ILE A 66 3.00 -12.43 14.63
CA ILE A 66 4.30 -13.09 14.41
C ILE A 66 4.18 -14.14 13.29
N GLU A 67 3.00 -14.72 13.11
CA GLU A 67 2.67 -15.65 12.03
C GLU A 67 2.99 -15.08 10.64
N ARG A 68 2.82 -13.78 10.38
CA ARG A 68 3.24 -13.16 9.10
C ARG A 68 4.75 -13.23 8.85
N LYS A 69 5.57 -13.34 9.89
CA LYS A 69 7.03 -13.49 9.75
C LYS A 69 7.42 -14.93 9.40
N MET A 70 6.57 -15.90 9.74
CA MET A 70 6.84 -17.32 9.55
C MET A 70 6.15 -17.89 8.30
N VAL A 71 5.11 -17.22 7.80
CA VAL A 71 4.35 -17.69 6.64
C VAL A 71 4.84 -17.01 5.35
N PRO A 72 5.05 -17.78 4.26
CA PRO A 72 5.34 -17.21 2.95
C PRO A 72 4.24 -16.26 2.48
N MET A 73 4.63 -15.03 2.13
CA MET A 73 3.70 -14.01 1.60
C MET A 73 3.30 -14.25 0.15
N TRP A 74 4.03 -15.13 -0.54
CA TRP A 74 3.83 -15.49 -1.94
C TRP A 74 3.43 -16.96 -2.03
N SER A 75 2.52 -17.29 -2.97
CA SER A 75 2.15 -18.67 -3.24
C SER A 75 3.29 -19.47 -3.87
N ALA A 76 3.11 -20.79 -3.94
CA ALA A 76 3.89 -21.61 -4.86
C ALA A 76 3.78 -21.05 -6.30
N PRO A 77 4.80 -21.23 -7.15
CA PRO A 77 4.76 -20.81 -8.55
C PRO A 77 3.60 -21.46 -9.30
N ARG A 78 2.84 -20.67 -10.05
CA ARG A 78 1.69 -21.09 -10.87
C ARG A 78 1.89 -20.64 -12.31
N ARG A 79 1.29 -21.37 -13.26
CA ARG A 79 1.31 -21.00 -14.67
C ARG A 79 -0.01 -20.33 -15.07
N VAL A 80 0.08 -19.24 -15.83
CA VAL A 80 -1.09 -18.61 -16.44
C VAL A 80 -1.64 -19.53 -17.53
N THR A 81 -2.89 -19.95 -17.40
CA THR A 81 -3.57 -20.84 -18.36
C THR A 81 -4.38 -20.05 -19.39
N SER A 82 -4.97 -18.94 -18.97
CA SER A 82 -5.77 -18.03 -19.79
C SER A 82 -5.64 -16.59 -19.28
N ARG A 83 -5.96 -15.62 -20.13
CA ARG A 83 -5.92 -14.18 -19.82
C ARG A 83 -7.21 -13.74 -19.14
#